data_AF-A0A251WGV3-F1
#
_entry.id   AF-A0A251WGV3-F1
#
_cell.length_a   1.000
_cell.length_b   1.000
_cell.length_c   1.000
_cell.angle_alpha   90.00
_cell.angle_beta   90.00
_cell.angle_gamma   90.00
#
_symmetry.space_group_name_H-M   'P 1'
#
loop_
_entity.id
_entity.type
_entity.pdbx_description
1 polymer ?
#
loop_
_entity_poly.entity_id
_entity_poly.type
_entity_poly.pdbx_seq_one_letter_code
_entity_poly.pdbx_strand_id
1 'polypeptide(L)'
;MVSVGKLFIRLVFLSLVLSPIACQKQETPAPPSTATTQPGHSPNTFRTRHTTAIAQLDTTLQQNPKDVAAYRNRGRHHLALGERLLPNTADPQEAQADLKHLQAALQDFNQVIQFESKDAEIYNDRGQVYLLFFDRIRRPFYESEIYQKTSDGSKDDGFYAKSAIADFNQAIQLNPNNAKAYVNRGKIQLLLGNLQKAAADLNQAIALNPKAAEAYQVRGMAFFEHSLPPSNDKNRIQKALADLNKAIHLQSDYPDAYINRGNILYNTLAVGKKQPALDDYRKAIELYRQQGNPQAWLEEALPGLEAAAQ
;
A
#
# COMPACT_ATOMS: atom_id res chain seq x y z
N MET A 1 27.96 14.31 18.01
CA MET A 1 27.00 14.69 16.94
C MET A 1 26.83 13.56 15.91
N VAL A 2 26.46 12.34 16.35
CA VAL A 2 26.13 11.22 15.45
C VAL A 2 24.78 10.67 15.88
N SER A 3 23.67 11.33 15.54
CA SER A 3 22.33 10.74 15.79
C SER A 3 21.14 11.38 15.08
N VAL A 4 21.33 12.34 14.16
CA VAL A 4 20.19 12.94 13.42
C VAL A 4 19.94 12.17 12.12
N GLY A 5 20.99 11.80 11.37
CA GLY A 5 20.84 11.06 10.11
C GLY A 5 20.30 9.62 10.25
N LYS A 6 20.64 8.90 11.34
CA LYS A 6 20.19 7.51 11.55
C LYS A 6 18.70 7.40 11.89
N LEU A 7 18.16 8.39 12.59
CA LEU A 7 16.74 8.45 12.95
C LEU A 7 15.90 8.87 11.73
N PHE A 8 16.41 9.81 10.93
CA PHE A 8 15.79 10.26 9.67
C PHE A 8 15.69 9.13 8.63
N ILE A 9 16.73 8.30 8.50
CA ILE A 9 16.73 7.12 7.62
C ILE A 9 15.63 6.13 8.05
N ARG A 10 15.47 5.84 9.34
CA ARG A 10 14.41 4.91 9.78
C ARG A 10 12.99 5.48 9.61
N LEU A 11 12.82 6.80 9.73
CA LEU A 11 11.53 7.49 9.61
C LEU A 11 11.06 7.63 8.15
N VAL A 12 11.97 7.93 7.21
CA VAL A 12 11.66 8.06 5.77
C VAL A 12 11.44 6.70 5.10
N PHE A 13 12.16 5.65 5.52
CA PHE A 13 12.07 4.34 4.87
C PHE A 13 10.80 3.56 5.21
N LEU A 14 10.30 3.71 6.43
CA LEU A 14 9.18 2.91 6.90
C LEU A 14 7.83 3.47 6.36
N SER A 15 7.81 4.73 5.88
CA SER A 15 6.65 5.34 5.18
C SER A 15 6.51 4.94 3.71
N LEU A 16 7.50 4.26 3.11
CA LEU A 16 7.53 3.93 1.67
C LEU A 16 7.12 2.47 1.36
N VAL A 17 6.67 1.72 2.36
CA VAL A 17 6.35 0.28 2.23
C VAL A 17 4.98 0.06 1.56
N LEU A 18 4.10 1.07 1.60
CA LEU A 18 2.72 0.97 1.12
C LEU A 18 2.32 2.24 0.38
N SER A 19 2.51 2.25 -0.94
CA SER A 19 1.75 3.11 -1.83
C SER A 19 0.68 2.24 -2.51
N PRO A 20 -0.54 2.76 -2.76
CA PRO A 20 -1.64 1.95 -3.27
C PRO A 20 -1.39 1.59 -4.72
N ILE A 21 -1.38 0.29 -5.01
CA ILE A 21 -1.42 -0.21 -6.38
C ILE A 21 -2.73 0.26 -7.01
N ALA A 22 -2.64 1.06 -8.07
CA ALA A 22 -3.74 1.24 -8.99
C ALA A 22 -4.19 -0.14 -9.48
N CYS A 23 -5.40 -0.53 -9.08
CA CYS A 23 -6.03 -1.78 -9.49
C CYS A 23 -6.17 -1.79 -11.02
N GLN A 24 -5.17 -2.31 -11.74
CA GLN A 24 -5.32 -2.72 -13.13
C GLN A 24 -5.62 -4.22 -13.15
N LYS A 25 -6.91 -4.55 -13.12
CA LYS A 25 -7.37 -5.78 -13.75
C LYS A 25 -7.51 -5.50 -15.26
N GLN A 26 -7.02 -6.44 -16.06
CA GLN A 26 -7.34 -6.53 -17.48
C GLN A 26 -8.87 -6.59 -17.64
N GLU A 27 -9.49 -5.49 -18.05
CA GLU A 27 -10.89 -5.49 -18.49
C GLU A 27 -10.92 -5.66 -20.01
N THR A 28 -11.67 -6.66 -20.48
CA THR A 28 -11.97 -6.95 -21.88
C THR A 28 -12.60 -5.74 -22.59
N PRO A 29 -12.33 -5.49 -23.87
CA PRO A 29 -12.81 -4.29 -24.54
C PRO A 29 -14.33 -4.39 -24.80
N ALA A 30 -15.08 -3.43 -24.27
CA ALA A 30 -16.46 -3.15 -24.68
C ALA A 30 -16.46 -2.53 -26.11
N PRO A 31 -17.56 -2.70 -26.89
CA PRO A 31 -17.57 -2.40 -28.32
C PRO A 31 -17.49 -0.89 -28.61
N PRO A 32 -17.06 -0.48 -29.81
CA PRO A 32 -16.77 0.92 -30.11
C PRO A 32 -18.07 1.70 -30.24
N SER A 33 -18.28 2.69 -29.37
CA SER A 33 -19.16 3.81 -29.69
C SER A 33 -18.34 4.96 -30.27
N THR A 34 -18.91 5.56 -31.29
CA THR A 34 -18.28 6.46 -32.26
C THR A 34 -17.74 7.76 -31.65
N ALA A 35 -16.57 8.13 -32.15
CA ALA A 35 -15.73 9.29 -31.87
C ALA A 35 -16.42 10.62 -31.49
N THR A 36 -15.85 11.28 -30.47
CA THR A 36 -15.14 12.56 -30.65
C THR A 36 -14.24 12.90 -29.44
N THR A 37 -12.98 13.26 -29.75
CA THR A 37 -12.01 14.02 -28.94
C THR A 37 -11.57 13.49 -27.57
N GLN A 38 -10.36 12.92 -27.51
CA GLN A 38 -9.52 12.93 -26.30
C GLN A 38 -8.98 14.35 -26.08
N PRO A 39 -8.97 14.85 -24.83
CA PRO A 39 -7.68 14.92 -24.13
C PRO A 39 -7.78 14.69 -22.61
N GLY A 40 -6.80 13.96 -22.05
CA GLY A 40 -6.46 14.00 -20.61
C GLY A 40 -7.23 13.00 -19.73
N HIS A 41 -6.53 12.04 -19.15
CA HIS A 41 -7.08 11.21 -18.08
C HIS A 41 -7.21 12.07 -16.81
N SER A 42 -8.39 12.68 -16.63
CA SER A 42 -8.72 13.56 -15.49
C SER A 42 -8.91 12.77 -14.19
N PRO A 43 -8.40 13.27 -13.04
CA PRO A 43 -8.68 12.72 -11.70
C PRO A 43 -10.18 12.50 -11.39
N ASN A 44 -11.08 13.18 -12.10
CA ASN A 44 -12.52 13.04 -11.95
C ASN A 44 -13.04 11.64 -12.32
N THR A 45 -12.40 10.88 -13.21
CA THR A 45 -13.02 9.61 -13.65
C THR A 45 -12.94 8.49 -12.61
N PHE A 46 -11.92 8.45 -11.75
CA PHE A 46 -11.80 7.40 -10.73
C PHE A 46 -12.74 7.68 -9.56
N ARG A 47 -12.64 8.87 -8.95
CA ARG A 47 -13.47 9.24 -7.80
C ARG A 47 -14.95 9.17 -8.17
N THR A 48 -15.35 9.74 -9.31
CA THR A 48 -16.73 9.65 -9.80
C THR A 48 -17.17 8.20 -10.03
N ARG A 49 -16.35 7.34 -10.63
CA ARG A 49 -16.73 5.93 -10.82
C ARG A 49 -17.04 5.23 -9.51
N HIS A 50 -16.18 5.38 -8.50
CA HIS A 50 -16.37 4.75 -7.20
C HIS A 50 -17.55 5.35 -6.42
N THR A 51 -17.71 6.68 -6.41
CA THR A 51 -18.83 7.32 -5.70
C THR A 51 -20.18 7.04 -6.37
N THR A 52 -20.23 6.97 -7.70
CA THR A 52 -21.44 6.54 -8.43
C THR A 52 -21.79 5.09 -8.12
N ALA A 53 -20.80 4.18 -8.09
CA ALA A 53 -21.03 2.79 -7.72
C ALA A 53 -21.55 2.65 -6.28
N ILE A 54 -20.99 3.42 -5.34
CA ILE A 54 -21.48 3.47 -3.95
C ILE A 54 -22.95 3.89 -3.90
N ALA A 55 -23.34 4.97 -4.59
CA ALA A 55 -24.73 5.45 -4.60
C ALA A 55 -25.73 4.42 -5.18
N GLN A 56 -25.31 3.64 -6.18
CA GLN A 56 -26.13 2.54 -6.73
C GLN A 56 -26.27 1.40 -5.72
N LEU A 57 -25.19 1.06 -5.01
CA LEU A 57 -25.20 0.02 -3.98
C LEU A 57 -25.99 0.44 -2.74
N ASP A 58 -26.00 1.73 -2.39
CA ASP A 58 -26.86 2.28 -1.35
C ASP A 58 -28.34 2.06 -1.68
N THR A 59 -28.73 2.34 -2.93
CA THR A 59 -30.10 2.10 -3.41
C THR A 59 -30.45 0.61 -3.34
N THR A 60 -29.50 -0.27 -3.69
CA THR A 60 -29.66 -1.72 -3.62
C THR A 60 -29.88 -2.18 -2.18
N LEU A 61 -29.11 -1.66 -1.23
CA LEU A 61 -29.21 -2.00 0.19
C LEU A 61 -30.47 -1.43 0.85
N GLN A 62 -31.02 -0.32 0.36
CA GLN A 62 -32.34 0.17 0.78
C GLN A 62 -33.45 -0.80 0.37
N GLN A 63 -33.35 -1.39 -0.82
CA GLN A 63 -34.33 -2.36 -1.32
C GLN A 63 -34.14 -3.76 -0.72
N ASN A 64 -32.88 -4.14 -0.45
CA ASN A 64 -32.52 -5.44 0.10
C ASN A 64 -31.42 -5.30 1.20
N PRO A 65 -31.80 -5.04 2.46
CA PRO A 65 -30.83 -4.79 3.55
C PRO A 65 -29.96 -5.99 3.95
N LYS A 66 -30.23 -7.18 3.41
CA LYS A 66 -29.47 -8.41 3.67
C LYS A 66 -28.59 -8.83 2.48
N ASP A 67 -28.44 -7.96 1.48
CA ASP A 67 -27.60 -8.25 0.32
C ASP A 67 -26.11 -8.21 0.67
N VAL A 68 -25.54 -9.38 0.92
CA VAL A 68 -24.12 -9.55 1.29
C VAL A 68 -23.18 -9.11 0.16
N ALA A 69 -23.56 -9.35 -1.10
CA ALA A 69 -22.75 -8.95 -2.24
C ALA A 69 -22.69 -7.43 -2.37
N ALA A 70 -23.81 -6.74 -2.11
CA ALA A 70 -23.86 -5.29 -2.11
C ALA A 70 -22.95 -4.67 -1.03
N TYR A 71 -23.00 -5.17 0.22
CA TYR A 71 -22.07 -4.72 1.27
C TYR A 71 -20.61 -4.97 0.88
N ARG A 72 -20.27 -6.17 0.39
CA ARG A 72 -18.91 -6.53 -0.01
C ARG A 72 -18.38 -5.57 -1.09
N ASN A 73 -19.18 -5.31 -2.11
CA ASN A 73 -18.78 -4.44 -3.22
C ASN A 73 -18.68 -2.96 -2.77
N ARG A 74 -19.63 -2.48 -1.97
CA ARG A 74 -19.62 -1.10 -1.47
C ARG A 74 -18.41 -0.85 -0.57
N GLY A 75 -18.11 -1.80 0.32
CA GLY A 75 -16.93 -1.77 1.17
C GLY A 75 -15.62 -1.74 0.37
N ARG A 76 -15.52 -2.48 -0.74
CA ARG A 76 -14.36 -2.45 -1.64
C ARG A 76 -14.23 -1.12 -2.40
N HIS A 77 -15.34 -0.51 -2.81
CA HIS A 77 -15.29 0.83 -3.42
C HIS A 77 -14.84 1.90 -2.41
N HIS A 78 -15.32 1.80 -1.17
CA HIS A 78 -14.86 2.64 -0.07
C HIS A 78 -13.37 2.42 0.25
N LEU A 79 -12.91 1.17 0.33
CA LEU A 79 -11.50 0.85 0.51
C LEU A 79 -10.65 1.45 -0.61
N ALA A 80 -11.05 1.28 -1.88
CA ALA A 80 -10.31 1.84 -3.01
C ALA A 80 -10.24 3.38 -3.03
N LEU A 81 -11.29 4.06 -2.56
CA LEU A 81 -11.26 5.53 -2.38
C LEU A 81 -10.33 5.92 -1.23
N GLY A 82 -10.41 5.24 -0.08
CA GLY A 82 -9.53 5.46 1.06
C GLY A 82 -8.07 5.12 0.76
N GLU A 83 -7.82 4.17 -0.14
CA GLU A 83 -6.51 3.79 -0.63
C GLU A 83 -5.92 4.84 -1.56
N ARG A 84 -6.60 5.19 -2.65
CA ARG A 84 -6.02 6.06 -3.69
C ARG A 84 -5.69 7.47 -3.20
N LEU A 85 -6.32 7.90 -2.11
CA LEU A 85 -6.04 9.19 -1.47
C LEU A 85 -4.81 9.13 -0.55
N LEU A 86 -4.15 7.98 -0.46
CA LEU A 86 -2.83 7.79 0.12
C LEU A 86 -1.81 7.87 -1.03
N PRO A 87 -1.07 8.97 -1.21
CA PRO A 87 -0.54 9.81 -0.14
C PRO A 87 -0.97 11.28 -0.23
N ASN A 88 -1.10 11.88 0.96
CA ASN A 88 -0.72 13.27 1.21
C ASN A 88 -1.56 14.38 0.56
N THR A 89 -2.79 14.49 1.05
CA THR A 89 -3.45 15.80 1.06
C THR A 89 -2.88 16.58 2.25
N ALA A 90 -2.07 17.60 1.96
CA ALA A 90 -1.78 18.64 2.97
C ALA A 90 -3.07 19.32 3.46
N ASP A 91 -4.17 19.11 2.74
CA ASP A 91 -5.53 19.48 3.09
C ASP A 91 -6.12 18.51 4.15
N PRO A 92 -6.39 18.98 5.38
CA PRO A 92 -7.06 18.20 6.41
C PRO A 92 -8.47 17.72 6.02
N GLN A 93 -9.16 18.40 5.09
CA GLN A 93 -10.51 18.04 4.67
C GLN A 93 -10.54 16.76 3.83
N GLU A 94 -9.60 16.63 2.89
CA GLU A 94 -9.49 15.43 2.08
C GLU A 94 -9.02 14.25 2.93
N ALA A 95 -8.05 14.47 3.83
CA ALA A 95 -7.64 13.47 4.81
C ALA A 95 -8.84 12.98 5.64
N GLN A 96 -9.72 13.88 6.10
CA GLN A 96 -10.94 13.51 6.83
C GLN A 96 -11.93 12.73 5.94
N ALA A 97 -11.99 13.01 4.64
CA ALA A 97 -12.84 12.28 3.70
C ALA A 97 -12.35 10.83 3.50
N ASP A 98 -11.04 10.61 3.40
CA ASP A 98 -10.44 9.27 3.28
C ASP A 98 -10.76 8.42 4.50
N LEU A 99 -10.66 9.03 5.68
CA LEU A 99 -10.94 8.37 6.94
C LEU A 99 -12.40 7.89 6.99
N LYS A 100 -13.33 8.71 6.49
CA LYS A 100 -14.74 8.33 6.39
C LYS A 100 -14.94 7.15 5.45
N HIS A 101 -14.22 7.09 4.34
CA HIS A 101 -14.28 5.95 3.43
C HIS A 101 -13.72 4.68 4.08
N LEU A 102 -12.57 4.73 4.76
CA LEU A 102 -12.03 3.57 5.47
C LEU A 102 -12.97 3.08 6.59
N GLN A 103 -13.60 4.01 7.32
CA GLN A 103 -14.61 3.68 8.33
C GLN A 103 -15.85 3.00 7.71
N ALA A 104 -16.34 3.51 6.58
CA ALA A 104 -17.45 2.90 5.86
C ALA A 104 -17.09 1.49 5.33
N ALA A 105 -15.87 1.30 4.84
CA ALA A 105 -15.37 -0.02 4.43
C ALA A 105 -15.38 -1.02 5.60
N LEU A 106 -14.89 -0.63 6.79
CA LEU A 106 -14.97 -1.47 7.98
C LEU A 106 -16.41 -1.86 8.34
N GLN A 107 -17.34 -0.91 8.28
CA GLN A 107 -18.75 -1.15 8.57
C GLN A 107 -19.34 -2.20 7.62
N ASP A 108 -19.10 -2.04 6.32
CA ASP A 108 -19.57 -2.97 5.30
C ASP A 108 -18.97 -4.36 5.45
N PHE A 109 -17.67 -4.45 5.69
CA PHE A 109 -17.00 -5.74 5.89
C PHE A 109 -17.46 -6.43 7.18
N ASN A 110 -17.78 -5.67 8.23
CA ASN A 110 -18.41 -6.21 9.43
C ASN A 110 -19.80 -6.77 9.14
N GLN A 111 -20.61 -6.10 8.31
CA GLN A 111 -21.90 -6.63 7.87
C GLN A 111 -21.74 -7.93 7.09
N VAL A 112 -20.79 -8.00 6.16
CA VAL A 112 -20.51 -9.23 5.42
C VAL A 112 -20.13 -10.38 6.37
N ILE A 113 -19.27 -10.13 7.35
CA ILE A 113 -18.85 -11.16 8.33
C ILE A 113 -20.03 -11.61 9.21
N GLN A 114 -20.96 -10.72 9.54
CA GLN A 114 -22.18 -11.09 10.29
C GLN A 114 -23.05 -12.07 9.51
N PHE A 115 -23.14 -11.94 8.19
CA PHE A 115 -23.91 -12.84 7.33
C PHE A 115 -23.11 -14.09 6.90
N GLU A 116 -21.81 -13.94 6.63
CA GLU A 116 -20.93 -14.94 6.02
C GLU A 116 -19.56 -15.00 6.74
N SER A 117 -19.52 -15.60 7.93
CA SER A 117 -18.31 -15.67 8.77
C SER A 117 -17.17 -16.58 8.26
N LYS A 118 -17.37 -17.27 7.13
CA LYS A 118 -16.38 -18.20 6.54
C LYS A 118 -15.79 -17.69 5.22
N ASP A 119 -16.01 -16.43 4.87
CA ASP A 119 -15.39 -15.81 3.71
C ASP A 119 -13.94 -15.42 4.03
N ALA A 120 -12.94 -16.05 3.42
CA ALA A 120 -11.53 -15.71 3.64
C ALA A 120 -11.15 -14.33 3.07
N GLU A 121 -11.77 -13.94 1.94
CA GLU A 121 -11.42 -12.70 1.25
C GLU A 121 -11.88 -11.48 2.04
N ILE A 122 -13.04 -11.56 2.73
CA ILE A 122 -13.52 -10.44 3.53
C ILE A 122 -12.62 -10.13 4.72
N TYR A 123 -12.04 -11.16 5.37
CA TYR A 123 -11.05 -10.95 6.42
C TYR A 123 -9.77 -10.34 5.85
N ASN A 124 -9.32 -10.75 4.67
CA ASN A 124 -8.20 -10.08 4.00
C ASN A 124 -8.50 -8.59 3.73
N ASP A 125 -9.69 -8.28 3.20
CA ASP A 125 -10.09 -6.92 2.85
C ASP A 125 -10.24 -6.03 4.11
N ARG A 126 -10.83 -6.56 5.20
CA ARG A 126 -10.93 -5.83 6.48
C ARG A 126 -9.57 -5.67 7.17
N GLY A 127 -8.72 -6.69 7.11
CA GLY A 127 -7.34 -6.61 7.58
C GLY A 127 -6.54 -5.54 6.84
N GLN A 128 -6.77 -5.38 5.53
CA GLN A 128 -6.16 -4.32 4.73
C GLN A 128 -6.61 -2.93 5.20
N VAL A 129 -7.89 -2.74 5.53
CA VAL A 129 -8.34 -1.48 6.11
C VAL A 129 -7.61 -1.18 7.43
N TYR A 130 -7.48 -2.15 8.33
CA TYR A 130 -6.73 -1.98 9.57
C TYR A 130 -5.24 -1.68 9.34
N LEU A 131 -4.62 -2.28 8.33
CA LEU A 131 -3.24 -1.96 7.92
C LEU A 131 -3.11 -0.49 7.49
N LEU A 132 -4.07 0.04 6.73
CA LEU A 132 -4.06 1.45 6.29
C LEU A 132 -4.24 2.42 7.47
N PHE A 133 -5.12 2.09 8.42
CA PHE A 133 -5.23 2.87 9.67
C PHE A 133 -3.92 2.90 10.45
N PHE A 134 -3.25 1.75 10.58
CA PHE A 134 -1.97 1.65 11.27
C PHE A 134 -0.86 2.46 10.57
N ASP A 135 -0.73 2.36 9.24
CA ASP A 135 0.27 3.11 8.49
C ASP A 135 0.11 4.62 8.66
N ARG A 136 -1.15 5.10 8.65
CA ARG A 136 -1.49 6.51 8.78
C ARG A 136 -1.07 7.13 10.11
N ILE A 137 -1.31 6.43 11.23
CA ILE A 137 -0.92 6.89 12.57
C ILE A 137 0.61 6.98 12.70
N ARG A 138 1.33 6.12 11.99
CA ARG A 138 2.79 6.00 12.10
C ARG A 138 3.55 7.00 11.23
N ARG A 139 2.91 7.66 10.26
CA ARG A 139 3.57 8.65 9.39
C ARG A 139 3.76 9.99 10.12
N PRO A 140 4.97 10.55 10.15
CA PRO A 140 5.30 11.72 10.98
C PRO A 140 4.53 13.01 10.62
N PHE A 141 3.98 13.13 9.40
CA PHE A 141 3.16 14.28 9.00
C PHE A 141 1.78 14.32 9.68
N TYR A 142 1.31 13.19 10.22
CA TYR A 142 -0.03 13.07 10.82
C TYR A 142 -0.01 13.11 12.36
N GLU A 143 1.06 13.63 12.96
CA GLU A 143 1.10 13.98 14.39
C GLU A 143 0.22 15.21 14.73
N SER A 144 -0.89 15.44 14.02
CA SER A 144 -1.88 16.45 14.37
C SER A 144 -2.80 15.94 15.49
N GLU A 145 -3.34 16.84 16.32
CA GLU A 145 -4.27 16.54 17.42
C GLU A 145 -5.48 15.66 17.01
N ILE A 146 -5.77 15.56 15.71
CA ILE A 146 -6.83 14.73 15.12
C ILE A 146 -6.58 13.22 15.35
N TYR A 147 -5.32 12.76 15.36
CA TYR A 147 -4.97 11.34 15.57
C TYR A 147 -4.58 11.00 17.00
N GLN A 148 -4.43 12.01 17.86
CA GLN A 148 -4.28 11.78 19.30
C GLN A 148 -5.58 11.28 19.94
N LYS A 149 -6.71 11.41 19.23
CA LYS A 149 -8.01 10.89 19.65
C LYS A 149 -8.62 10.05 18.54
N THR A 150 -8.43 8.74 18.64
CA THR A 150 -9.46 7.77 18.20
C THR A 150 -10.83 8.20 18.74
N SER A 151 -11.93 7.67 18.20
CA SER A 151 -13.29 8.01 18.67
C SER A 151 -13.54 7.76 20.17
N ASP A 152 -12.61 7.12 20.89
CA ASP A 152 -12.59 6.92 22.34
C ASP A 152 -11.47 7.66 23.09
N GLY A 153 -10.59 8.41 22.42
CA GLY A 153 -9.51 9.17 23.05
C GLY A 153 -8.32 8.32 23.56
N SER A 154 -8.17 7.08 23.10
CA SER A 154 -7.02 6.24 23.43
C SER A 154 -5.84 6.45 22.48
N LYS A 155 -4.61 6.48 23.03
CA LYS A 155 -3.38 6.32 22.23
C LYS A 155 -3.44 4.92 21.60
N ASP A 156 -3.13 4.78 20.31
CA ASP A 156 -3.14 3.48 19.62
C ASP A 156 -2.07 2.55 20.22
N ASP A 157 -2.46 1.75 21.22
CA ASP A 157 -1.65 0.71 21.88
C ASP A 157 -1.43 -0.55 20.97
N GLY A 158 -1.35 -0.32 19.66
CA GLY A 158 -1.23 -1.33 18.62
C GLY A 158 -2.54 -2.04 18.28
N PHE A 159 -3.69 -1.39 18.46
CA PHE A 159 -5.00 -1.96 18.13
C PHE A 159 -5.08 -2.30 16.65
N TYR A 160 -4.78 -1.35 15.77
CA TYR A 160 -4.89 -1.55 14.32
C TYR A 160 -3.93 -2.63 13.82
N ALA A 161 -2.69 -2.64 14.32
CA ALA A 161 -1.73 -3.69 14.00
C ALA A 161 -2.20 -5.08 14.44
N LYS A 162 -2.72 -5.21 15.67
CA LYS A 162 -3.26 -6.48 16.19
C LYS A 162 -4.48 -6.94 15.40
N SER A 163 -5.40 -6.03 15.08
CA SER A 163 -6.62 -6.31 14.30
C SER A 163 -6.28 -6.73 12.87
N ALA A 164 -5.35 -6.05 12.20
CA ALA A 164 -4.86 -6.44 10.88
C ALA A 164 -4.26 -7.86 10.89
N ILE A 165 -3.37 -8.15 11.84
CA ILE A 165 -2.76 -9.49 11.98
C ILE A 165 -3.83 -10.56 12.26
N ALA A 166 -4.79 -10.27 13.13
CA ALA A 166 -5.87 -11.21 13.46
C ALA A 166 -6.71 -11.55 12.22
N ASP A 167 -7.08 -10.54 11.44
CA ASP A 167 -7.84 -10.72 10.21
C ASP A 167 -7.04 -11.47 9.13
N PHE A 168 -5.76 -11.16 8.93
CA PHE A 168 -4.93 -11.94 7.99
C PHE A 168 -4.74 -13.39 8.46
N ASN A 169 -4.62 -13.64 9.76
CA ASN A 169 -4.57 -15.00 10.29
C ASN A 169 -5.88 -15.75 10.01
N GLN A 170 -7.02 -15.10 10.20
CA GLN A 170 -8.33 -15.69 9.92
C GLN A 170 -8.51 -15.99 8.42
N ALA A 171 -8.10 -15.06 7.55
CA ALA A 171 -8.10 -15.25 6.10
C ALA A 171 -7.24 -16.46 5.68
N ILE A 172 -6.03 -16.59 6.25
CA ILE A 172 -5.13 -17.71 5.99
C ILE A 172 -5.68 -19.03 6.55
N GLN A 173 -6.32 -19.00 7.72
CA GLN A 173 -6.93 -20.19 8.31
C GLN A 173 -8.10 -20.71 7.46
N LEU A 174 -8.95 -19.81 6.96
CA LEU A 174 -10.07 -20.14 6.10
C LEU A 174 -9.63 -20.56 4.69
N ASN A 175 -8.57 -19.93 4.16
CA ASN A 175 -7.98 -20.26 2.87
C ASN A 175 -6.44 -20.19 2.92
N PRO A 176 -5.75 -21.32 3.15
CA PRO A 176 -4.28 -21.39 3.18
C PRO A 176 -3.61 -21.06 1.84
N ASN A 177 -4.36 -20.98 0.74
CA ASN A 177 -3.85 -20.62 -0.58
C ASN A 177 -4.06 -19.12 -0.89
N ASN A 178 -4.53 -18.32 0.07
CA ASN A 178 -4.71 -16.88 -0.13
C ASN A 178 -3.35 -16.16 -0.10
N ALA A 179 -2.70 -16.08 -1.27
CA ALA A 179 -1.41 -15.41 -1.43
C ALA A 179 -1.44 -13.93 -0.97
N LYS A 180 -2.56 -13.23 -1.18
CA LYS A 180 -2.70 -11.81 -0.78
C LYS A 180 -2.67 -11.63 0.74
N ALA A 181 -3.34 -12.52 1.47
CA ALA A 181 -3.33 -12.48 2.94
C ALA A 181 -1.91 -12.66 3.50
N TYR A 182 -1.08 -13.53 2.87
CA TYR A 182 0.33 -13.64 3.21
C TYR A 182 1.12 -12.38 2.87
N VAL A 183 0.91 -11.75 1.70
CA VAL A 183 1.56 -10.47 1.37
C VAL A 183 1.20 -9.39 2.41
N ASN A 184 -0.08 -9.25 2.71
CA ASN A 184 -0.59 -8.23 3.63
C ASN A 184 -0.14 -8.47 5.08
N ARG A 185 -0.10 -9.73 5.55
CA ARG A 185 0.51 -10.07 6.84
C ARG A 185 2.01 -9.79 6.83
N GLY A 186 2.72 -10.10 5.74
CA GLY A 186 4.13 -9.79 5.58
C GLY A 186 4.42 -8.29 5.69
N LYS A 187 3.57 -7.45 5.08
CA LYS A 187 3.65 -5.98 5.15
C LYS A 187 3.51 -5.46 6.58
N ILE A 188 2.48 -5.85 7.33
CA ILE A 188 2.32 -5.39 8.72
C ILE A 188 3.48 -5.89 9.61
N GLN A 189 3.97 -7.11 9.39
CA GLN A 189 5.13 -7.63 10.13
C GLN A 189 6.40 -6.83 9.82
N LEU A 190 6.60 -6.41 8.57
CA LEU A 190 7.69 -5.52 8.17
C LEU A 190 7.59 -4.17 8.89
N LEU A 191 6.40 -3.55 8.91
CA LEU A 191 6.17 -2.28 9.61
C LEU A 191 6.38 -2.38 11.13
N LEU A 192 6.13 -3.55 11.72
CA LEU A 192 6.40 -3.84 13.13
C LEU A 192 7.87 -4.21 13.40
N GLY A 193 8.72 -4.29 12.37
CA GLY A 193 10.13 -4.73 12.51
C GLY A 193 10.31 -6.23 12.73
N ASN A 194 9.26 -7.04 12.55
CA ASN A 194 9.30 -8.50 12.65
C ASN A 194 9.81 -9.13 11.35
N LEU A 195 11.03 -8.77 10.96
CA LEU A 195 11.60 -9.03 9.62
C LEU A 195 11.64 -10.52 9.23
N GLN A 196 11.88 -11.41 10.19
CA GLN A 196 11.87 -12.86 9.92
C GLN A 196 10.46 -13.38 9.60
N LYS A 197 9.45 -12.91 10.35
CA LYS A 197 8.04 -13.26 10.09
C LYS A 197 7.58 -12.70 8.75
N ALA A 198 7.95 -11.45 8.45
CA ALA A 198 7.67 -10.83 7.16
C ALA A 198 8.25 -11.65 6.00
N ALA A 199 9.54 -12.01 6.07
CA ALA A 199 10.19 -12.81 5.03
C ALA A 199 9.54 -14.20 4.86
N ALA A 200 9.13 -14.85 5.96
CA ALA A 200 8.46 -16.15 5.91
C ALA A 200 7.09 -16.06 5.20
N ASP A 201 6.28 -15.06 5.54
CA ASP A 201 4.98 -14.83 4.89
C ASP A 201 5.15 -14.52 3.40
N LEU A 202 6.13 -13.70 3.04
CA LEU A 202 6.37 -13.32 1.66
C LEU A 202 6.94 -14.47 0.83
N ASN A 203 7.73 -15.36 1.43
CA ASN A 203 8.13 -16.61 0.78
C ASN A 203 6.91 -17.49 0.46
N GLN A 204 5.97 -17.60 1.40
CA GLN A 204 4.74 -18.36 1.17
C GLN A 204 3.87 -17.71 0.09
N ALA A 205 3.72 -16.38 0.10
CA ALA A 205 3.01 -15.65 -0.93
C ALA A 205 3.61 -15.87 -2.33
N ILE A 206 4.94 -15.85 -2.45
CA ILE A 206 5.65 -16.08 -3.72
C ILE A 206 5.52 -17.53 -4.17
N ALA A 207 5.54 -18.50 -3.25
CA ALA A 207 5.32 -19.91 -3.58
C ALA A 207 3.91 -20.14 -4.14
N LEU A 208 2.90 -19.49 -3.56
CA LEU A 208 1.51 -19.56 -4.01
C LEU A 208 1.26 -18.77 -5.31
N ASN A 209 1.89 -17.61 -5.46
CA ASN A 209 1.78 -16.76 -6.65
C ASN A 209 3.16 -16.18 -7.05
N PRO A 210 3.91 -16.88 -7.91
CA PRO A 210 5.23 -16.43 -8.39
C PRO A 210 5.20 -15.16 -9.26
N LYS A 211 4.01 -14.65 -9.62
CA LYS A 211 3.83 -13.42 -10.41
C LYS A 211 3.42 -12.23 -9.55
N ALA A 212 3.34 -12.38 -8.23
CA ALA A 212 3.01 -11.28 -7.32
C ALA A 212 4.20 -10.30 -7.19
N ALA A 213 4.28 -9.30 -8.06
CA ALA A 213 5.35 -8.29 -8.04
C ALA A 213 5.49 -7.61 -6.67
N GLU A 214 4.37 -7.29 -6.03
CA GLU A 214 4.31 -6.73 -4.67
C GLU A 214 4.98 -7.63 -3.63
N ALA A 215 4.80 -8.96 -3.69
CA ALA A 215 5.42 -9.87 -2.74
C ALA A 215 6.95 -9.82 -2.81
N TYR A 216 7.50 -9.70 -4.02
CA TYR A 216 8.94 -9.48 -4.21
C TYR A 216 9.37 -8.10 -3.71
N GLN A 217 8.61 -7.04 -4.01
CA GLN A 217 8.94 -5.68 -3.55
C GLN A 217 9.01 -5.61 -2.02
N VAL A 218 8.01 -6.15 -1.32
CA VAL A 218 7.96 -6.13 0.15
C VAL A 218 9.06 -7.03 0.73
N ARG A 219 9.36 -8.18 0.10
CA ARG A 219 10.41 -9.08 0.59
C ARG A 219 11.79 -8.48 0.42
N GLY A 220 12.01 -7.76 -0.68
CA GLY A 220 13.21 -6.98 -0.91
C GLY A 220 13.43 -5.95 0.20
N MET A 221 12.37 -5.22 0.59
CA MET A 221 12.43 -4.30 1.72
C MET A 221 12.72 -5.00 3.05
N ALA A 222 12.10 -6.14 3.32
CA ALA A 222 12.40 -6.92 4.52
C ALA A 222 13.86 -7.40 4.57
N PHE A 223 14.45 -7.81 3.44
CA PHE A 223 15.87 -8.16 3.36
C PHE A 223 16.77 -6.94 3.57
N PHE A 224 16.44 -5.80 2.96
CA PHE A 224 17.21 -4.58 3.13
C PHE A 224 17.20 -4.08 4.57
N GLU A 225 16.02 -3.96 5.20
CA GLU A 225 15.90 -3.60 6.62
C GLU A 225 16.68 -4.56 7.51
N HIS A 226 16.64 -5.87 7.20
CA HIS A 226 17.40 -6.85 7.96
C HIS A 226 18.90 -6.75 7.72
N SER A 227 19.35 -6.14 6.62
CA SER A 227 20.76 -5.92 6.31
C SER A 227 21.38 -4.71 7.02
N LEU A 228 20.53 -3.80 7.52
CA LEU A 228 20.97 -2.62 8.26
C LEU A 228 21.61 -3.01 9.60
N PRO A 229 22.38 -2.11 10.24
CA PRO A 229 23.00 -2.38 11.54
C PRO A 229 21.97 -2.90 12.56
N PRO A 230 22.33 -3.90 13.38
CA PRO A 230 23.69 -4.41 13.59
C PRO A 230 24.18 -5.50 12.62
N SER A 231 23.34 -6.00 11.71
CA SER A 231 23.70 -7.17 10.90
C SER A 231 24.78 -6.90 9.85
N ASN A 232 24.72 -5.72 9.20
CA ASN A 232 25.63 -5.30 8.11
C ASN A 232 25.78 -6.37 7.01
N ASP A 233 24.69 -7.09 6.71
CA ASP A 233 24.70 -8.28 5.85
C ASP A 233 24.63 -7.90 4.36
N LYS A 234 25.79 -7.84 3.70
CA LYS A 234 25.90 -7.53 2.26
C LYS A 234 25.16 -8.53 1.36
N ASN A 235 25.02 -9.79 1.77
CA ASN A 235 24.29 -10.79 1.00
C ASN A 235 22.78 -10.45 0.99
N ARG A 236 22.24 -9.96 2.10
CA ARG A 236 20.84 -9.51 2.14
C ARG A 236 20.57 -8.30 1.27
N ILE A 237 21.53 -7.38 1.13
CA ILE A 237 21.43 -6.28 0.16
C ILE A 237 21.31 -6.83 -1.26
N GLN A 238 22.12 -7.83 -1.62
CA GLN A 238 22.02 -8.48 -2.94
C GLN A 238 20.66 -9.16 -3.15
N LYS A 239 20.14 -9.86 -2.13
CA LYS A 239 18.79 -10.45 -2.17
C LYS A 239 17.71 -9.40 -2.34
N ALA A 240 17.83 -8.26 -1.65
CA ALA A 240 16.89 -7.16 -1.77
C ALA A 240 16.85 -6.59 -3.20
N LEU A 241 18.00 -6.31 -3.80
CA LEU A 241 18.11 -5.84 -5.17
C LEU A 241 17.59 -6.88 -6.18
N ALA A 242 17.86 -8.17 -5.96
CA ALA A 242 17.36 -9.25 -6.82
C ALA A 242 15.82 -9.33 -6.80
N ASP A 243 15.20 -9.21 -5.62
CA ASP A 243 13.75 -9.20 -5.48
C ASP A 243 13.12 -7.96 -6.13
N LEU A 244 13.71 -6.77 -5.96
CA LEU A 244 13.20 -5.55 -6.59
C LEU A 244 13.35 -5.60 -8.12
N ASN A 245 14.44 -6.18 -8.64
CA ASN A 245 14.57 -6.45 -10.07
C ASN A 245 13.48 -7.40 -10.56
N LYS A 246 13.15 -8.44 -9.78
CA LYS A 246 12.08 -9.38 -10.12
C LYS A 246 10.71 -8.69 -10.11
N ALA A 247 10.43 -7.82 -9.14
CA ALA A 247 9.21 -7.02 -9.08
C ALA A 247 9.06 -6.14 -10.33
N ILE A 248 10.12 -5.39 -10.69
CA ILE A 248 10.14 -4.53 -11.89
C ILE A 248 9.98 -5.34 -13.18
N HIS A 249 10.59 -6.53 -13.26
CA HIS A 249 10.44 -7.40 -14.43
C HIS A 249 9.02 -7.96 -14.57
N LEU A 250 8.35 -8.27 -13.45
CA LEU A 250 6.96 -8.72 -13.45
C LEU A 250 5.98 -7.58 -13.74
N GLN A 251 6.28 -6.37 -13.26
CA GLN A 251 5.45 -5.18 -13.41
C GLN A 251 6.34 -3.95 -13.66
N SER A 252 6.50 -3.58 -14.93
CA SER A 252 7.38 -2.47 -15.34
C SER A 252 6.81 -1.09 -15.02
N ASP A 253 5.52 -0.99 -14.75
CA ASP A 253 4.80 0.22 -14.36
C ASP A 253 4.58 0.30 -12.84
N TYR A 254 5.55 -0.18 -12.05
CA TYR A 254 5.49 -0.20 -10.59
C TYR A 254 6.47 0.80 -9.94
N PRO A 255 6.07 2.07 -9.72
CA PRO A 255 6.94 3.12 -9.20
C PRO A 255 7.67 2.75 -7.91
N ASP A 256 6.97 2.13 -6.96
CA ASP A 256 7.50 1.82 -5.63
C ASP A 256 8.70 0.86 -5.70
N ALA A 257 8.69 -0.08 -6.65
CA ALA A 257 9.81 -1.00 -6.84
C ALA A 257 11.06 -0.26 -7.34
N TYR A 258 10.88 0.76 -8.19
CA TYR A 258 11.97 1.64 -8.62
C TYR A 258 12.46 2.52 -7.47
N ILE A 259 11.57 3.17 -6.71
CA ILE A 259 11.97 3.97 -5.54
C ILE A 259 12.76 3.14 -4.54
N ASN A 260 12.27 1.95 -4.20
CA ASN A 260 12.92 1.08 -3.24
C ASN A 260 14.28 0.61 -3.76
N ARG A 261 14.41 0.31 -5.05
CA ARG A 261 15.70 -0.05 -5.64
C ARG A 261 16.66 1.14 -5.67
N GLY A 262 16.18 2.31 -6.06
CA GLY A 262 16.92 3.57 -6.03
C GLY A 262 17.44 3.90 -4.64
N ASN A 263 16.59 3.76 -3.61
CA ASN A 263 16.95 3.96 -2.21
C ASN A 263 18.07 3.02 -1.75
N ILE A 264 17.99 1.73 -2.09
CA ILE A 264 19.05 0.78 -1.73
C ILE A 264 20.35 1.14 -2.47
N LEU A 265 20.27 1.43 -3.78
CA LEU A 265 21.44 1.80 -4.58
C LEU A 265 22.09 3.09 -4.05
N TYR A 266 21.30 4.10 -3.70
CA TYR A 266 21.77 5.36 -3.14
C TYR A 266 22.56 5.16 -1.83
N ASN A 267 22.08 4.27 -0.95
CA ASN A 267 22.70 4.02 0.35
C ASN A 267 23.90 3.06 0.29
N THR A 268 24.00 2.23 -0.75
CA THR A 268 25.00 1.16 -0.83
C THR A 268 26.12 1.44 -1.83
N LEU A 269 25.88 2.29 -2.83
CA LEU A 269 26.89 2.70 -3.79
C LEU A 269 27.73 3.87 -3.25
N ALA A 270 29.00 3.90 -3.66
CA ALA A 270 29.89 5.03 -3.40
C ALA A 270 29.32 6.31 -4.01
N VAL A 271 29.63 7.47 -3.40
CA VAL A 271 29.08 8.80 -3.80
C VAL A 271 29.14 9.04 -5.31
N GLY A 272 30.29 8.77 -5.95
CA GLY A 272 30.45 8.94 -7.41
C GLY A 272 29.85 7.84 -8.30
N LYS A 273 29.10 6.89 -7.74
CA LYS A 273 28.49 5.74 -8.45
C LYS A 273 26.98 5.69 -8.32
N LYS A 274 26.33 6.79 -7.89
CA LYS A 274 24.88 6.85 -7.62
C LYS A 274 23.99 6.99 -8.88
N GLN A 275 24.57 6.97 -10.09
CA GLN A 275 23.81 7.08 -11.34
C GLN A 275 22.64 6.08 -11.44
N PRO A 276 22.80 4.77 -11.09
CA PRO A 276 21.69 3.84 -11.12
C PRO A 276 20.52 4.22 -10.20
N ALA A 277 20.80 4.86 -9.05
CA ALA A 277 19.76 5.35 -8.16
C ALA A 277 18.98 6.52 -8.77
N LEU A 278 19.70 7.46 -9.40
CA LEU A 278 19.08 8.58 -10.13
C LEU A 278 18.16 8.12 -11.25
N ASP A 279 18.56 7.09 -11.99
CA ASP A 279 17.77 6.55 -13.09
C ASP A 279 16.47 5.90 -12.58
N ASP A 280 16.54 5.20 -11.45
CA ASP A 280 15.37 4.63 -10.78
C ASP A 280 14.40 5.69 -10.28
N TYR A 281 14.89 6.74 -9.62
CA TYR A 281 14.03 7.85 -9.19
C TYR A 281 13.37 8.55 -10.38
N ARG A 282 14.11 8.82 -11.45
CA ARG A 282 13.55 9.40 -12.68
C ARG A 282 12.46 8.51 -13.27
N LYS A 283 12.67 7.20 -13.29
CA LYS A 283 11.67 6.26 -13.82
C LYS A 283 10.42 6.24 -12.96
N ALA A 284 10.55 6.21 -11.64
CA ALA A 284 9.40 6.30 -10.73
C ALA A 284 8.60 7.59 -10.95
N ILE A 285 9.28 8.74 -11.08
CA ILE A 285 8.64 10.04 -11.37
C ILE A 285 7.85 10.00 -12.68
N GLU A 286 8.43 9.43 -13.74
CA GLU A 286 7.75 9.27 -15.03
C GLU A 286 6.47 8.45 -14.89
N LEU A 287 6.54 7.32 -14.18
CA LEU A 287 5.41 6.42 -13.97
C LEU A 287 4.30 7.06 -13.14
N TYR A 288 4.61 7.76 -12.04
CA TYR A 288 3.61 8.48 -11.25
C TYR A 288 2.87 9.54 -12.07
N ARG A 289 3.58 10.26 -12.95
CA ARG A 289 2.94 11.21 -13.87
C ARG A 289 1.99 10.51 -14.83
N GLN A 290 2.40 9.38 -15.40
CA GLN A 290 1.56 8.58 -16.29
C GLN A 290 0.31 8.03 -15.58
N GLN A 291 0.42 7.71 -14.28
CA GLN A 291 -0.68 7.21 -13.46
C GLN A 291 -1.63 8.30 -12.96
N GLY A 292 -1.35 9.57 -13.26
CA GLY A 292 -2.13 10.72 -12.78
C GLY A 292 -2.00 10.93 -11.28
N ASN A 293 -0.87 10.52 -10.69
CA ASN A 293 -0.54 10.77 -9.28
C ASN A 293 0.74 11.63 -9.16
N PRO A 294 0.72 12.88 -9.65
CA PRO A 294 1.90 13.74 -9.65
C PRO A 294 2.34 14.20 -8.26
N GLN A 295 1.55 13.97 -7.20
CA GLN A 295 1.93 14.36 -5.86
C GLN A 295 2.83 13.30 -5.20
N ALA A 296 2.53 12.01 -5.40
CA ALA A 296 3.32 10.91 -4.84
C ALA A 296 4.81 10.98 -5.22
N TRP A 297 5.15 11.41 -6.44
CA TRP A 297 6.57 11.53 -6.80
C TRP A 297 7.30 12.68 -6.08
N LEU A 298 6.62 13.76 -5.68
CA LEU A 298 7.24 14.88 -4.95
C LEU A 298 7.74 14.46 -3.56
N GLU A 299 7.15 13.43 -2.97
CA GLU A 299 7.43 13.01 -1.61
C GLU A 299 8.22 11.69 -1.57
N GLU A 300 7.96 10.79 -2.52
CA GLU A 300 8.55 9.45 -2.52
C GLU A 300 9.80 9.34 -3.41
N ALA A 301 9.86 10.13 -4.50
CA ALA A 301 10.95 10.02 -5.48
C ALA A 301 11.83 11.27 -5.56
N LEU A 302 11.27 12.48 -5.44
CA LEU A 302 12.02 13.75 -5.54
C LEU A 302 13.07 13.91 -4.45
N PRO A 303 12.82 13.62 -3.16
CA PRO A 303 13.86 13.78 -2.13
C PRO A 303 15.06 12.88 -2.39
N GLY A 304 14.81 11.66 -2.87
CA GLY A 304 15.86 10.72 -3.29
C GLY A 304 16.63 11.24 -4.51
N LEU A 305 15.93 11.78 -5.51
CA LEU A 305 16.55 12.38 -6.70
C LEU A 305 17.44 13.56 -6.34
N GLU A 306 16.94 14.50 -5.51
CA GLU A 306 17.68 15.68 -5.07
C GLU A 306 18.92 15.30 -4.27
N ALA A 307 18.78 14.35 -3.33
CA ALA A 307 19.91 13.86 -2.54
C ALA A 307 20.95 13.11 -3.37
N ALA A 308 20.52 12.38 -4.41
CA ALA A 308 21.41 11.64 -5.30
C ALA A 308 22.09 12.50 -6.36
N ALA A 309 21.58 13.72 -6.62
CA ALA A 309 22.12 14.65 -7.59
C ALA A 309 23.20 15.59 -7.01
N GLN A 310 23.34 15.63 -5.68
CA GLN A 310 24.37 16.37 -4.94
C GLN A 310 25.62 15.51 -4.72
#